data_AF-A0AAD6ZUA5-F1
#
_entry.id   AF-A0AAD6ZUA5-F1
#
_cell.length_a   1.000
_cell.length_b   1.000
_cell.length_c   1.000
_cell.angle_alpha   90.00
_cell.angle_beta   90.00
_cell.angle_gamma   90.00
#
_symmetry.space_group_name_H-M   'P 1'
#
loop_
_entity.id
_entity.type
_entity.pdbx_description
1 polymer ?
#
loop_
_entity_poly.entity_id
_entity_poly.type
_entity_poly.pdbx_seq_one_letter_code
_entity_poly.pdbx_strand_id
1 'polypeptide(L)'
;MAQITRDPELDLCPSFVGPIFQDARNTIVTTVPTKTSANAVDDLTVLWQADWDAKKAAWDAQETANQATRDEATRKQAEIDAELAAEKKEADRKKPKVNDFDSNRGIAESIALQPSLFTLCKLERFKYVEAWYFTREGCCCSKSVVKDVNLNWDQLASAKNNILHYAAQFKWLE
;
A
#
# COMPACT_ATOMS: atom_id res chain seq x y z
N MET A 1 5.45 12.16 29.85
CA MET A 1 6.55 11.99 30.82
C MET A 1 7.78 12.65 30.22
N ALA A 2 8.59 13.34 31.02
CA ALA A 2 9.81 13.96 30.51
C ALA A 2 10.79 12.85 30.07
N GLN A 3 11.21 12.87 28.81
CA GLN A 3 12.14 11.89 28.27
C GLN A 3 13.55 12.20 28.77
N ILE A 4 14.17 11.25 29.47
CA ILE A 4 15.57 11.38 29.85
C ILE A 4 16.39 11.30 28.56
N THR A 5 17.22 12.31 28.31
CA THR A 5 17.97 12.49 27.04
C THR A 5 19.44 12.07 27.15
N ARG A 6 19.95 11.94 28.38
CA ARG A 6 21.35 11.57 28.66
C ARG A 6 21.38 10.37 29.58
N ASP A 7 22.21 9.40 29.24
CA ASP A 7 22.44 8.19 30.03
C ASP A 7 23.00 8.55 31.42
N PRO A 8 22.28 8.22 32.51
CA PRO A 8 22.74 8.49 33.87
C PRO A 8 23.99 7.68 34.25
N GLU A 9 24.32 6.55 33.60
CA GLU A 9 25.51 5.75 33.92
C GLU A 9 26.84 6.47 33.62
N LEU A 10 26.80 7.50 32.77
CA LEU A 10 27.97 8.31 32.41
C LEU A 10 28.30 9.39 33.45
N ASP A 11 27.44 9.61 34.45
CA ASP A 11 27.67 10.61 35.49
C ASP A 11 28.50 10.03 36.65
N LEU A 12 29.63 10.66 36.93
CA LEU A 12 30.51 10.31 38.05
C LEU A 12 30.15 11.10 39.30
N CYS A 13 30.26 10.44 40.47
CA CYS A 13 30.08 11.10 41.76
C CYS A 13 31.10 12.25 41.92
N PRO A 14 30.64 13.49 42.13
CA PRO A 14 31.53 14.61 42.42
C PRO A 14 32.32 14.35 43.71
N SER A 15 33.60 14.73 43.73
CA SER A 15 34.38 14.65 44.96
C SER A 15 33.95 15.74 45.94
N PHE A 16 33.11 15.39 46.92
CA PHE A 16 32.66 16.30 47.98
C PHE A 16 33.76 16.67 48.99
N VAL A 17 34.95 16.06 48.88
CA VAL A 17 36.14 16.41 49.67
C VAL A 17 36.80 17.70 49.17
N GLY A 18 36.57 18.06 47.90
CA GLY A 18 37.21 19.20 47.25
C GLY A 18 36.92 20.56 47.89
N PRO A 19 37.75 21.58 47.58
CA PRO A 19 37.62 22.93 48.15
C PRO A 19 36.30 23.61 47.77
N ILE A 20 35.72 23.26 46.61
CA ILE A 20 34.46 23.83 46.11
C ILE A 20 33.29 23.53 47.06
N PHE A 21 33.32 22.39 47.76
CA PHE A 21 32.26 21.97 48.68
C PHE A 21 32.57 22.31 50.15
N GLN A 22 33.64 23.06 50.42
CA GLN A 22 34.07 23.39 51.78
C GLN A 22 33.01 24.23 52.52
N ASP A 23 32.46 25.27 51.89
CA ASP A 23 31.44 26.12 52.50
C ASP A 23 30.15 25.36 52.80
N ALA A 24 29.74 24.47 51.90
CA ALA A 24 28.58 23.60 52.11
C ALA A 24 28.79 22.65 53.30
N ARG A 25 29.97 22.03 53.41
CA ARG A 25 30.32 21.16 54.56
C ARG A 25 30.36 21.94 55.86
N ASN A 26 30.96 23.13 55.87
CA ASN A 26 31.01 23.99 57.04
C ASN A 26 29.61 24.36 57.53
N THR A 27 28.70 24.67 56.60
CA THR A 27 27.30 24.98 56.91
C THR A 27 26.60 23.80 57.61
N ILE A 28 26.82 22.56 57.12
CA ILE A 28 26.27 21.33 57.71
C ILE A 28 26.81 21.11 59.13
N VAL A 29 28.11 21.31 59.34
CA VAL A 29 28.75 21.18 60.66
C VAL A 29 28.24 22.25 61.64
N THR A 30 28.03 23.49 61.19
CA THR A 30 27.49 24.56 62.05
C THR A 30 26.02 24.38 62.41
N THR A 31 25.23 23.79 61.51
CA THR A 31 23.80 23.53 61.75
C THR A 31 23.57 22.27 62.59
N VAL A 32 24.46 21.29 62.51
CA VAL A 32 24.42 20.07 63.30
C VAL A 32 25.75 19.87 64.02
N PRO A 33 25.92 20.39 65.25
CA PRO A 33 27.19 20.40 65.98
C PRO A 33 27.77 19.01 66.29
N THR A 34 26.98 17.95 66.15
CA THR A 34 27.38 16.56 66.35
C THR A 34 28.00 15.92 65.11
N LYS A 35 27.97 16.59 63.94
CA LYS A 35 28.52 16.07 62.70
C LYS A 35 29.91 16.66 62.41
N THR A 36 30.83 15.79 62.05
CA THR A 36 32.16 16.16 61.56
C THR A 36 32.11 16.43 60.05
N SER A 37 33.08 17.17 59.51
CA SER A 37 33.20 17.38 58.05
C SER A 37 33.28 16.08 57.24
N ALA A 38 33.76 14.97 57.82
CA ALA A 38 33.76 13.66 57.18
C ALA A 38 32.33 13.11 57.02
N ASN A 39 31.53 13.16 58.09
CA ASN A 39 30.12 12.73 58.04
C ASN A 39 29.31 13.55 57.02
N ALA A 40 29.60 14.86 56.89
CA ALA A 40 28.96 15.71 55.89
C ALA A 40 29.31 15.29 54.45
N VAL A 41 30.52 14.78 54.19
CA VAL A 41 30.91 14.23 52.88
C VAL A 41 30.15 12.93 52.61
N ASP A 42 30.06 12.05 53.60
CA ASP A 42 29.36 10.78 53.46
C ASP A 42 27.86 11.00 53.21
N ASP A 43 27.22 11.90 53.96
CA ASP A 43 25.81 12.26 53.77
C ASP A 43 25.54 12.77 52.36
N LEU A 44 26.39 13.67 51.84
CA LEU A 44 26.25 14.19 50.48
C LEU A 44 26.44 13.11 49.42
N THR A 45 27.36 12.17 49.68
CA THR A 45 27.62 11.02 48.79
C THR A 45 26.40 10.09 48.74
N VAL A 46 25.81 9.77 49.91
CA VAL A 46 24.61 8.93 50.01
C VAL A 46 23.42 9.59 49.32
N LEU A 47 23.20 10.89 49.53
CA LEU A 47 22.12 11.63 48.86
C LEU A 47 22.30 11.66 47.35
N TRP A 48 23.54 11.85 46.87
CA TRP A 48 23.85 11.80 45.45
C TRP A 48 23.60 10.41 44.86
N GLN A 49 24.02 9.34 45.56
CA GLN A 49 23.76 7.97 45.14
C GLN A 49 22.26 7.67 45.05
N ALA A 50 21.47 8.12 46.03
CA ALA A 50 20.03 7.92 46.00
C ALA A 50 19.35 8.63 44.80
N ASP A 51 19.75 9.87 44.50
CA ASP A 51 19.27 10.59 43.31
C ASP A 51 19.71 9.91 42.01
N TRP A 52 20.95 9.44 41.96
CA TRP A 52 21.51 8.72 40.81
C TRP A 52 20.82 7.37 40.57
N ASP A 53 20.54 6.60 41.63
CA ASP A 53 19.81 5.33 41.54
C ASP A 53 18.37 5.55 41.08
N ALA A 54 17.70 6.61 41.55
CA ALA A 54 16.37 6.98 41.06
C ALA A 54 16.37 7.32 39.56
N LYS A 55 17.41 8.02 39.08
CA LYS A 55 17.57 8.33 37.65
C LYS A 55 17.82 7.09 36.80
N LYS A 56 18.66 6.16 37.26
CA LYS A 56 18.85 4.86 36.58
C LYS A 56 17.55 4.07 36.52
N ALA A 57 16.83 3.93 37.63
CA ALA A 57 15.55 3.22 37.64
C ALA A 57 14.52 3.84 36.66
N ALA A 58 14.48 5.17 36.57
CA ALA A 58 13.64 5.86 35.60
C ALA A 58 14.09 5.64 34.14
N TRP A 59 15.40 5.59 33.91
CA TRP A 59 15.98 5.27 32.60
C TRP A 59 15.66 3.83 32.17
N ASP A 60 15.88 2.85 33.03
CA ASP A 60 15.60 1.43 32.77
C ASP A 60 14.11 1.20 32.46
N ALA A 61 13.22 1.89 33.19
CA ALA A 61 11.79 1.86 32.93
C ALA A 61 11.45 2.45 31.55
N GLN A 62 12.11 3.56 31.17
CA GLN A 62 11.95 4.16 29.85
C GLN A 62 12.47 3.24 28.74
N GLU A 63 13.62 2.60 28.95
CA GLU A 63 14.20 1.69 27.97
C GLU A 63 13.33 0.45 27.77
N THR A 64 12.83 -0.14 28.85
CA THR A 64 11.90 -1.28 28.80
C THR A 64 10.62 -0.93 28.03
N ALA A 65 10.03 0.25 28.30
CA ALA A 65 8.84 0.71 27.58
C ALA A 65 9.12 0.96 26.08
N ASN A 66 10.28 1.53 25.76
CA ASN A 66 10.72 1.74 24.39
C ASN A 66 10.95 0.42 23.67
N GLN A 67 11.56 -0.57 24.33
CA GLN A 67 11.80 -1.88 23.77
C GLN A 67 10.48 -2.62 23.50
N ALA A 68 9.55 -2.60 24.46
CA ALA A 68 8.21 -3.18 24.27
C ALA A 68 7.47 -2.55 23.06
N THR A 69 7.61 -1.23 22.88
CA THR A 69 7.01 -0.52 21.74
C THR A 69 7.66 -0.95 20.41
N ARG A 70 8.99 -1.11 20.38
CA ARG A 70 9.74 -1.59 19.19
C ARG A 70 9.38 -3.03 18.85
N ASP A 71 9.28 -3.89 19.84
CA ASP A 71 8.91 -5.29 19.65
C ASP A 71 7.50 -5.42 19.11
N GLU A 72 6.55 -4.65 19.64
CA GLU A 72 5.17 -4.61 19.15
C GLU A 72 5.09 -4.07 17.72
N ALA A 73 5.83 -3.00 17.40
CA ALA A 73 5.90 -2.48 16.04
C ALA A 73 6.48 -3.53 15.06
N THR A 74 7.52 -4.25 15.49
CA THR A 74 8.14 -5.32 14.69
C THR A 74 7.17 -6.48 14.46
N ARG A 75 6.40 -6.88 15.48
CA ARG A 75 5.36 -7.91 15.36
C ARG A 75 4.27 -7.51 14.38
N LYS A 76 3.75 -6.29 14.49
CA LYS A 76 2.73 -5.76 13.57
C LYS A 76 3.25 -5.71 12.13
N GLN A 77 4.48 -5.27 11.92
CA GLN A 77 5.07 -5.25 10.58
C GLN A 77 5.21 -6.67 10.01
N ALA A 78 5.67 -7.63 10.81
CA ALA A 78 5.77 -9.02 10.39
C ALA A 78 4.41 -9.64 10.05
N GLU A 79 3.35 -9.28 10.78
CA GLU A 79 1.98 -9.72 10.49
C GLU A 79 1.47 -9.14 9.16
N ILE A 80 1.66 -7.84 8.93
CA ILE A 80 1.32 -7.18 7.65
C ILE A 80 2.08 -7.82 6.49
N ASP A 81 3.39 -8.06 6.66
CA ASP A 81 4.21 -8.67 5.62
C ASP A 81 3.79 -10.11 5.33
N ALA A 82 3.38 -10.87 6.35
CA ALA A 82 2.84 -12.21 6.21
C ALA A 82 1.49 -12.22 5.48
N GLU A 83 0.59 -11.28 5.81
CA GLU A 83 -0.70 -11.13 5.14
C GLU A 83 -0.51 -10.75 3.66
N LEU A 84 0.34 -9.77 3.36
CA LEU A 84 0.69 -9.38 1.99
C LEU A 84 1.33 -10.54 1.20
N ALA A 85 2.17 -11.35 1.85
CA ALA A 85 2.76 -12.53 1.22
C ALA A 85 1.70 -13.61 0.93
N ALA A 86 0.75 -13.81 1.84
CA ALA A 86 -0.37 -14.74 1.64
C ALA A 86 -1.30 -14.27 0.52
N GLU A 87 -1.64 -12.97 0.49
CA GLU A 87 -2.45 -12.37 -0.57
C GLU A 87 -1.78 -12.51 -1.94
N LYS A 88 -0.48 -12.22 -2.04
CA LYS A 88 0.29 -12.42 -3.28
C LYS A 88 0.28 -13.86 -3.76
N LYS A 89 0.47 -14.84 -2.86
CA LYS A 89 0.41 -16.27 -3.20
C LYS A 89 -0.97 -16.67 -3.71
N GLU A 90 -2.04 -16.15 -3.10
CA GLU A 90 -3.40 -16.44 -3.52
C GLU A 90 -3.74 -15.77 -4.86
N ALA A 91 -3.28 -14.54 -5.08
CA ALA A 91 -3.42 -13.85 -6.35
C ALA A 91 -2.68 -14.60 -7.47
N ASP A 92 -1.47 -15.10 -7.20
CA ASP A 92 -0.70 -15.90 -8.16
C ASP A 92 -1.38 -17.24 -8.48
N ARG A 93 -1.99 -17.89 -7.48
CA ARG A 93 -2.77 -19.13 -7.69
C ARG A 93 -4.00 -18.91 -8.57
N LYS A 94 -4.63 -17.73 -8.49
CA LYS A 94 -5.83 -17.36 -9.27
C LYS A 94 -5.52 -16.89 -10.69
N LYS A 95 -4.26 -16.61 -11.03
CA LYS A 95 -3.91 -16.20 -12.39
C LYS A 95 -4.14 -17.36 -13.36
N PRO A 96 -4.89 -17.14 -14.46
CA PRO A 96 -5.02 -18.15 -15.51
C PRO A 96 -3.63 -18.58 -15.97
N LYS A 97 -3.41 -19.89 -16.09
CA LYS A 97 -2.16 -20.41 -16.63
C LYS A 97 -2.10 -20.07 -18.11
N VAL A 98 -1.51 -18.91 -18.43
CA VAL A 98 -1.18 -18.54 -19.80
C VAL A 98 -0.11 -19.49 -20.30
N ASN A 99 -0.36 -20.08 -21.46
CA ASN A 99 0.64 -20.89 -22.15
C ASN A 99 1.86 -20.04 -22.46
N ASP A 100 3.02 -20.67 -22.44
CA ASP A 100 4.28 -20.00 -22.79
C ASP A 100 4.24 -19.50 -24.24
N PHE A 101 4.95 -18.41 -24.49
CA PHE A 101 4.98 -17.80 -25.82
C PHE A 101 5.85 -18.63 -26.75
N ASP A 102 5.23 -19.39 -27.65
CA ASP A 102 5.94 -20.14 -28.68
C ASP A 102 6.46 -19.20 -29.78
N SER A 103 7.76 -18.90 -29.71
CA SER A 103 8.44 -18.02 -30.67
C SER A 103 8.55 -18.64 -32.07
N ASN A 104 8.33 -19.95 -32.23
CA ASN A 104 8.33 -20.63 -33.53
C ASN A 104 6.94 -20.67 -34.17
N ARG A 105 5.88 -20.32 -33.43
CA ARG A 105 4.51 -20.24 -33.95
C ARG A 105 4.31 -18.87 -34.62
N GLY A 106 4.60 -18.80 -35.91
CA GLY A 106 4.29 -17.63 -36.73
C GLY A 106 2.81 -17.27 -36.65
N ILE A 107 2.49 -16.04 -36.29
CA ILE A 107 1.14 -15.50 -36.41
C ILE A 107 0.84 -15.44 -37.91
N ALA A 108 -0.22 -16.11 -38.37
CA ALA A 108 -0.60 -16.07 -39.78
C ALA A 108 -0.85 -14.62 -40.20
N GLU A 109 -0.13 -14.15 -41.23
CA GLU A 109 -0.19 -12.76 -41.72
C GLU A 109 -1.55 -12.37 -42.29
N SER A 110 -2.40 -13.36 -42.60
CA SER A 110 -3.75 -13.14 -43.12
C SER A 110 -4.82 -13.70 -42.18
N ILE A 111 -5.70 -12.84 -41.68
CA ILE A 111 -6.94 -13.25 -41.04
C ILE A 111 -7.87 -13.76 -42.15
N ALA A 112 -8.25 -15.04 -42.09
CA ALA A 112 -9.24 -15.59 -43.01
C ALA A 112 -10.55 -14.78 -42.91
N LEU A 113 -11.10 -14.39 -44.06
CA LEU A 113 -12.40 -13.72 -44.12
C LEU A 113 -13.48 -14.70 -43.67
N GLN A 114 -13.98 -14.52 -42.45
CA GLN A 114 -15.12 -15.26 -41.95
C GLN A 114 -16.41 -14.50 -42.30
N PRO A 115 -17.39 -15.18 -42.93
CA PRO A 115 -18.74 -14.67 -43.09
C PRO A 115 -19.35 -14.33 -41.73
N SER A 116 -20.35 -13.45 -41.74
CA SER A 116 -21.00 -13.02 -40.52
C SER A 116 -21.74 -14.16 -39.79
N LEU A 117 -21.89 -14.01 -38.47
CA LEU A 117 -22.70 -14.94 -37.68
C LEU A 117 -24.14 -15.04 -38.22
N PHE A 118 -24.69 -13.92 -38.71
CA PHE A 118 -26.00 -13.89 -39.36
C PHE A 118 -26.07 -14.80 -40.60
N THR A 119 -25.04 -14.76 -41.44
CA THR A 119 -24.91 -15.62 -42.62
C THR A 119 -24.81 -17.09 -42.21
N LEU A 120 -23.97 -17.39 -41.22
CA LEU A 120 -23.82 -18.74 -40.68
C LEU A 120 -25.14 -19.28 -40.10
N CYS A 121 -25.85 -18.49 -39.29
CA CYS A 121 -27.15 -18.88 -38.73
C CYS A 121 -28.24 -19.07 -39.80
N LYS A 122 -28.19 -18.30 -40.90
CA LYS A 122 -29.10 -18.52 -42.03
C LYS A 122 -28.77 -19.82 -42.77
N LEU A 123 -27.50 -20.10 -43.02
CA LEU A 123 -27.04 -21.35 -43.64
C LEU A 123 -27.41 -22.57 -42.80
N GLU A 124 -27.21 -22.50 -41.48
CA GLU A 124 -27.59 -23.57 -40.54
C GLU A 124 -29.09 -23.86 -40.59
N ARG A 125 -29.91 -22.84 -40.86
CA ARG A 125 -31.37 -22.94 -41.01
C ARG A 125 -31.80 -23.20 -42.46
N PHE A 126 -30.86 -23.51 -43.35
CA PHE A 126 -31.07 -23.74 -44.78
C PHE A 126 -31.86 -22.61 -45.48
N LYS A 127 -31.69 -21.37 -45.01
CA LYS A 127 -32.33 -20.18 -45.60
C LYS A 127 -31.44 -19.60 -46.71
N TYR A 128 -32.08 -18.95 -47.68
CA TYR A 128 -31.38 -18.22 -48.73
C TYR A 128 -30.47 -17.13 -48.13
N VAL A 129 -29.22 -17.11 -48.61
CA VAL A 129 -28.22 -16.09 -48.31
C VAL A 129 -27.63 -15.59 -49.62
N GLU A 130 -27.59 -14.27 -49.79
CA GLU A 130 -26.96 -13.64 -50.95
C GLU A 130 -25.45 -13.89 -50.97
N ALA A 131 -24.91 -14.18 -52.16
CA ALA A 131 -23.49 -14.46 -52.34
C ALA A 131 -22.58 -13.29 -51.91
N TRP A 132 -23.12 -12.06 -51.87
CA TRP A 132 -22.41 -10.87 -51.41
C TRP A 132 -21.84 -11.01 -50.00
N TYR A 133 -22.51 -11.75 -49.10
CA TYR A 133 -22.03 -11.94 -47.72
C TYR A 133 -20.71 -12.73 -47.60
N PHE A 134 -20.31 -13.45 -48.65
CA PHE A 134 -19.04 -14.19 -48.70
C PHE A 134 -17.91 -13.39 -49.35
N THR A 135 -18.21 -12.19 -49.85
CA THR A 135 -17.19 -11.27 -50.37
C THR A 135 -16.45 -10.60 -49.23
N ARG A 136 -15.26 -10.05 -49.52
CA ARG A 136 -14.47 -9.28 -48.54
C ARG A 136 -15.28 -8.13 -47.94
N GLU A 137 -16.03 -7.44 -48.77
CA GLU A 137 -16.89 -6.32 -48.37
C GLU A 137 -18.00 -6.79 -47.42
N GLY A 138 -18.73 -7.84 -47.79
CA GLY A 138 -19.78 -8.41 -46.94
C GLY A 138 -19.26 -8.91 -45.59
N CYS A 139 -18.08 -9.54 -45.58
CA CYS A 139 -17.42 -10.00 -44.36
C CYS A 139 -16.96 -8.84 -43.47
N CYS A 140 -16.46 -7.74 -44.05
CA CYS A 140 -16.02 -6.56 -43.31
C CYS A 140 -17.18 -5.72 -42.78
N CYS A 141 -18.19 -5.45 -43.60
CA CYS A 141 -19.37 -4.66 -43.23
C CYS A 141 -20.16 -5.31 -42.08
N SER A 142 -20.18 -6.64 -42.01
CA SER A 142 -20.88 -7.30 -40.92
C SER A 142 -20.10 -7.34 -39.60
N LYS A 143 -18.77 -7.15 -39.61
CA LYS A 143 -17.95 -7.08 -38.39
C LYS A 143 -18.13 -5.75 -37.66
N SER A 144 -18.51 -4.69 -38.37
CA SER A 144 -18.75 -3.35 -37.83
C SER A 144 -20.19 -3.10 -37.37
N VAL A 145 -21.03 -4.14 -37.26
CA VAL A 145 -22.41 -4.00 -36.75
C VAL A 145 -22.35 -3.74 -35.25
N VAL A 146 -22.47 -2.47 -34.87
CA VAL A 146 -22.65 -2.03 -33.49
C VAL A 146 -24.05 -2.47 -33.05
N LYS A 147 -24.16 -3.19 -31.93
CA LYS A 147 -25.46 -3.56 -31.36
C LYS A 147 -26.25 -2.30 -31.03
N ASP A 148 -27.56 -2.32 -31.22
CA ASP A 148 -28.44 -1.16 -30.96
C ASP A 148 -28.26 -0.57 -29.55
N VAL A 149 -28.01 -1.42 -28.56
CA VAL A 149 -27.73 -1.02 -27.16
C VAL A 149 -26.46 -0.21 -26.96
N ASN A 150 -25.57 -0.18 -27.96
CA ASN A 150 -24.30 0.53 -27.94
C ASN A 150 -24.28 1.73 -28.91
N LEU A 151 -25.41 2.05 -29.56
CA LEU A 151 -25.53 3.24 -30.41
C LEU A 151 -25.82 4.47 -29.56
N ASN A 152 -25.08 5.56 -29.80
CA ASN A 152 -25.43 6.86 -29.23
C ASN A 152 -26.68 7.43 -29.93
N TRP A 153 -27.44 8.27 -29.23
CA TRP A 153 -28.64 8.94 -29.73
C TRP A 153 -28.40 9.68 -31.06
N ASP A 154 -27.23 10.29 -31.25
CA ASP A 154 -26.87 10.99 -32.49
C ASP A 154 -26.72 10.04 -33.69
N GLN A 155 -26.18 8.85 -33.43
CA GLN A 155 -26.02 7.81 -34.44
C GLN A 155 -27.37 7.22 -34.82
N LEU A 156 -28.24 7.00 -33.83
CA LEU A 156 -29.62 6.56 -34.04
C LEU A 156 -30.43 7.58 -34.85
N ALA A 157 -30.31 8.87 -34.51
CA ALA A 157 -30.99 9.96 -35.21
C ALA A 157 -30.49 10.10 -36.66
N SER A 158 -29.19 9.99 -36.88
CA SER A 158 -28.61 10.01 -38.23
C SER A 158 -29.07 8.82 -39.07
N ALA A 159 -29.11 7.61 -38.49
CA ALA A 159 -29.63 6.43 -39.17
C ALA A 159 -31.10 6.59 -39.55
N LYS A 160 -31.95 7.07 -38.63
CA LYS A 160 -33.35 7.39 -38.89
C LYS A 160 -33.50 8.37 -40.05
N ASN A 161 -32.74 9.47 -40.04
CA ASN A 161 -32.82 10.50 -41.08
C ASN A 161 -32.39 9.97 -42.46
N ASN A 162 -31.35 9.12 -42.51
CA ASN A 162 -30.95 8.45 -43.73
C ASN A 162 -32.05 7.52 -44.27
N ILE A 163 -32.67 6.72 -43.39
CA ILE A 163 -33.78 5.84 -43.79
C ILE A 163 -34.95 6.66 -44.35
N LEU A 164 -35.32 7.77 -43.70
CA LEU A 164 -36.39 8.65 -44.17
C LEU A 164 -36.05 9.31 -45.51
N HIS A 165 -34.79 9.73 -45.70
CA HIS A 165 -34.31 10.29 -46.96
C HIS A 165 -34.47 9.27 -48.11
N TYR A 166 -34.03 8.03 -47.93
CA TYR A 166 -34.16 6.99 -48.94
C TYR A 166 -35.62 6.55 -49.14
N ALA A 167 -36.40 6.43 -48.07
CA ALA A 167 -37.83 6.10 -48.17
C ALA A 167 -38.61 7.14 -48.99
N ALA A 168 -38.27 8.43 -48.85
CA ALA A 168 -38.81 9.50 -49.68
C ALA A 168 -38.32 9.40 -51.14
N GLN A 169 -37.05 9.12 -51.36
CA GLN A 169 -36.46 8.98 -52.70
C GLN A 169 -37.05 7.81 -53.49
N PHE A 170 -37.41 6.71 -52.83
CA PHE A 170 -37.98 5.50 -53.45
C PHE A 170 -39.51 5.41 -53.36
N LYS A 171 -40.20 6.46 -52.90
CA LYS A 171 -41.67 6.52 -52.75
C LYS A 171 -42.27 5.38 -51.91
N TRP A 172 -41.60 4.97 -50.83
CA TRP A 172 -42.10 3.89 -49.96
C TRP A 172 -43.22 4.33 -49.00
N LEU A 173 -43.61 5.61 -49.02
CA LEU A 173 -44.57 6.21 -48.09
C LEU A 173 -45.80 6.83 -48.79
N GLU A 174 -46.06 6.44 -50.05
CA GLU A 174 -47.35 6.70 -50.75
C GLU A 174 -48.34 5.55 -50.53
#